data_AF-B0Y268-F1
#
_entry.id   AF-B0Y268-F1
#
_cell.length_a   1.000
_cell.length_b   1.000
_cell.length_c   1.000
_cell.angle_alpha   90.00
_cell.angle_beta   90.00
_cell.angle_gamma   90.00
#
_symmetry.space_group_name_H-M   'P 1'
#
loop_
_entity.id
_entity.type
_entity.pdbx_description
1 polymer ?
#
loop_
_entity_poly.entity_id
_entity_poly.type
_entity_poly.pdbx_seq_one_letter_code
_entity_poly.pdbx_strand_id
1 'polypeptide(L)'
;MADASGADRGWILHAVSWPLFGICVLITATRFWVRARILRSCGWDDAFILLALLCAAVNTVLVTLSIMHGTGHHMRDLSHEQQIASVKYQLLSQGFHVMSTNWGKVSVALFLVRIISGVKQHKRAMYAGMILLSIINIGGVYTIYGQCTPTAKAWDNDIKGTCWPEGAQRDYAFFQGSASAFSDLVLAVYPLFTIKDLQMATKVKFGLGFVLSLGIIAMVAAIIKTVHLAALSAKADYTWDTLSLTIWVAVEQYLIIIAACIPALTPLFNIIVRRVTSRRSKSKSTPNELGASDRKLSHPQPYLAFASVGREYVEYPMTYVGSAKDSKRRSSDSEALITTEPNSPTGILKTTEFHIQGVARYDGM
;
A
#
# COMPACT_ATOMS: atom_id res chain seq x y z
N MET A 1 22.65 -40.66 -28.14
CA MET A 1 21.54 -40.22 -27.27
C MET A 1 22.16 -39.92 -25.91
N ALA A 2 22.59 -38.68 -25.70
CA ALA A 2 23.23 -38.23 -24.47
C ALA A 2 22.49 -36.97 -24.03
N ASP A 3 21.89 -37.08 -22.84
CA ASP A 3 21.17 -36.09 -22.02
C ASP A 3 21.11 -34.63 -22.52
N ALA A 4 20.10 -34.36 -23.35
CA ALA A 4 19.57 -33.03 -23.61
C ALA A 4 18.40 -32.72 -22.66
N SER A 5 18.58 -32.95 -21.35
CA SER A 5 17.74 -32.27 -20.36
C SER A 5 18.25 -30.84 -20.22
N GLY A 6 17.96 -30.03 -21.24
CA GLY A 6 18.19 -28.59 -21.23
C GLY A 6 17.60 -28.02 -19.95
N ALA A 7 18.42 -27.31 -19.18
CA ALA A 7 18.07 -26.86 -17.85
C ALA A 7 17.11 -25.66 -17.91
N ASP A 8 15.85 -25.90 -18.27
CA ASP A 8 14.85 -24.85 -18.43
C ASP A 8 14.46 -24.26 -17.07
N ARG A 9 14.79 -22.98 -16.85
CA ARG A 9 14.48 -22.28 -15.58
C ARG A 9 13.31 -21.30 -15.69
N GLY A 10 12.74 -21.12 -16.89
CA GLY A 10 11.61 -20.20 -17.14
C GLY A 10 10.35 -20.54 -16.33
N TRP A 11 10.10 -21.83 -16.04
CA TRP A 11 8.94 -22.26 -15.25
C TRP A 11 8.94 -21.69 -13.82
N ILE A 12 10.12 -21.46 -13.23
CA ILE A 12 10.28 -20.88 -11.89
C ILE A 12 9.68 -19.47 -11.87
N LEU A 13 9.89 -18.70 -12.95
CA LEU A 13 9.43 -17.33 -13.03
C LEU A 13 7.91 -17.24 -13.15
N HIS A 14 7.27 -18.19 -13.85
CA HIS A 14 5.81 -18.32 -13.85
C HIS A 14 5.26 -18.71 -12.47
N ALA A 15 5.90 -19.69 -11.83
CA ALA A 15 5.51 -20.18 -10.51
C ALA A 15 5.61 -19.10 -9.42
N VAL A 16 6.51 -18.13 -9.57
CA VAL A 16 6.65 -17.00 -8.64
C VAL A 16 5.73 -15.83 -9.01
N SER A 17 5.70 -15.42 -10.28
CA SER A 17 5.06 -14.16 -10.68
C SER A 17 3.53 -14.21 -10.62
N TRP A 18 2.90 -15.29 -11.11
CA TRP A 18 1.44 -15.37 -11.17
C TRP A 18 0.77 -15.46 -9.78
N PRO A 19 1.26 -16.29 -8.84
CA PRO A 19 0.67 -16.33 -7.50
C PRO A 19 0.86 -15.02 -6.74
N LEU A 20 2.04 -14.40 -6.82
CA LEU A 20 2.30 -13.12 -6.19
C LEU A 20 1.43 -12.01 -6.77
N PHE A 21 1.27 -11.98 -8.10
CA PHE A 21 0.35 -11.06 -8.76
C PHE A 21 -1.09 -11.27 -8.27
N GLY A 22 -1.57 -12.51 -8.22
CA GLY A 22 -2.91 -12.83 -7.70
C GLY A 22 -3.12 -12.35 -6.26
N ILE A 23 -2.13 -12.58 -5.38
CA ILE A 23 -2.16 -12.08 -4.00
C ILE A 23 -2.20 -10.55 -3.96
N CYS A 24 -1.37 -9.87 -4.75
CA CYS A 24 -1.37 -8.42 -4.85
C CYS A 24 -2.71 -7.85 -5.34
N VAL A 25 -3.34 -8.47 -6.33
CA VAL A 25 -4.66 -8.08 -6.83
C VAL A 25 -5.71 -8.21 -5.74
N LEU A 26 -5.74 -9.33 -5.01
CA LEU A 26 -6.69 -9.55 -3.92
C LEU A 26 -6.51 -8.53 -2.78
N ILE A 27 -5.26 -8.26 -2.37
CA ILE A 27 -4.94 -7.29 -1.33
C ILE A 27 -5.33 -5.88 -1.75
N THR A 28 -5.04 -5.51 -3.00
CA THR A 28 -5.37 -4.19 -3.55
C THR A 28 -6.89 -4.01 -3.68
N ALA A 29 -7.60 -5.04 -4.18
CA ALA A 29 -9.07 -5.02 -4.23
C ALA A 29 -9.67 -4.87 -2.83
N THR A 30 -9.11 -5.58 -1.83
CA THR A 30 -9.54 -5.43 -0.43
C THR A 30 -9.29 -4.02 0.08
N ARG A 31 -8.15 -3.39 -0.25
CA ARG A 31 -7.88 -1.98 0.08
C ARG A 31 -8.98 -1.06 -0.49
N PHE A 32 -9.29 -1.20 -1.78
CA PHE A 32 -10.32 -0.39 -2.43
C PHE A 32 -11.68 -0.57 -1.77
N TRP A 33 -12.06 -1.82 -1.48
CA TRP A 33 -13.32 -2.11 -0.80
C TRP A 33 -13.39 -1.46 0.59
N VAL A 34 -12.33 -1.60 1.39
CA VAL A 34 -12.23 -0.98 2.72
C VAL A 34 -12.37 0.54 2.62
N ARG A 35 -11.70 1.17 1.66
CA ARG A 35 -11.72 2.63 1.53
C ARG A 35 -13.02 3.19 0.98
N ALA A 36 -13.60 2.51 -0.01
CA ALA A 36 -14.87 2.91 -0.58
C ALA A 36 -16.04 2.69 0.39
N ARG A 37 -16.08 1.54 1.09
CA ARG A 37 -17.26 1.13 1.88
C ARG A 37 -17.13 1.39 3.37
N ILE A 38 -15.95 1.17 3.96
CA ILE A 38 -15.76 1.30 5.41
C ILE A 38 -15.31 2.72 5.77
N LEU A 39 -14.26 3.23 5.12
CA LEU A 39 -13.70 4.56 5.43
C LEU A 39 -14.42 5.69 4.68
N ARG A 40 -15.16 5.36 3.60
CA ARG A 40 -15.82 6.32 2.69
C ARG A 40 -14.91 7.48 2.29
N SER A 41 -13.64 7.17 2.03
CA SER A 41 -12.64 8.18 1.71
C SER A 41 -11.61 7.64 0.74
N CYS A 42 -11.85 7.91 -0.55
CA CYS A 42 -10.88 7.67 -1.61
C CYS A 42 -9.87 8.83 -1.62
N GLY A 43 -8.59 8.50 -1.72
CA GLY A 43 -7.51 9.47 -1.86
C GLY A 43 -6.81 9.36 -3.20
N TRP A 44 -6.01 10.38 -3.53
CA TRP A 44 -5.08 10.30 -4.67
C TRP A 44 -4.09 9.14 -4.54
N ASP A 45 -3.77 8.72 -3.33
CA ASP A 45 -2.93 7.55 -3.08
C ASP A 45 -3.54 6.24 -3.64
N ASP A 46 -4.87 6.15 -3.70
CA ASP A 46 -5.56 5.01 -4.30
C ASP A 46 -5.46 5.00 -5.84
N ALA A 47 -5.43 6.17 -6.47
CA ALA A 47 -5.20 6.25 -7.92
C ALA A 47 -3.78 5.78 -8.28
N PHE A 48 -2.78 6.20 -7.51
CA PHE A 48 -1.38 5.80 -7.75
C PHE A 48 -1.13 4.31 -7.50
N ILE A 49 -1.78 3.69 -6.50
CA ILE A 49 -1.63 2.24 -6.29
C ILE A 49 -2.31 1.44 -7.41
N LEU A 50 -3.43 1.92 -7.97
CA LEU A 50 -4.05 1.29 -9.14
C LEU A 50 -3.14 1.39 -10.37
N LEU A 51 -2.54 2.55 -10.58
CA LEU A 51 -1.56 2.75 -11.66
C LEU A 51 -0.35 1.83 -11.48
N ALA A 52 0.16 1.70 -10.26
CA ALA A 52 1.23 0.77 -9.93
C ALA A 52 0.86 -0.68 -10.26
N LEU A 53 -0.36 -1.11 -9.92
CA LEU A 53 -0.87 -2.45 -10.22
C LEU A 53 -1.05 -2.68 -11.72
N LEU A 54 -1.52 -1.68 -12.47
CA LEU A 54 -1.65 -1.77 -13.93
C LEU A 54 -0.28 -1.94 -14.59
N CYS A 55 0.71 -1.13 -14.20
CA CYS A 55 2.08 -1.30 -14.67
C CYS A 55 2.65 -2.68 -14.27
N ALA A 56 2.30 -3.20 -13.09
CA ALA A 56 2.70 -4.54 -12.66
C ALA A 56 2.06 -5.65 -13.51
N ALA A 57 0.79 -5.50 -13.89
CA ALA A 57 0.12 -6.44 -14.79
C ALA A 57 0.82 -6.48 -16.15
N VAL A 58 1.09 -5.30 -16.74
CA VAL A 58 1.82 -5.20 -18.02
C VAL A 58 3.21 -5.81 -17.92
N ASN A 59 3.96 -5.51 -16.84
CA ASN A 59 5.26 -6.13 -16.59
C ASN A 59 5.17 -7.66 -16.55
N THR A 60 4.21 -8.21 -15.80
CA THR A 60 4.01 -9.67 -15.65
C THR A 60 3.70 -10.35 -16.98
N VAL A 61 2.89 -9.70 -17.83
CA VAL A 61 2.57 -10.18 -19.18
C VAL A 61 3.79 -10.14 -20.09
N LEU A 62 4.56 -9.04 -20.09
CA LEU A 62 5.76 -8.91 -20.91
C LEU A 62 6.85 -9.93 -20.51
N VAL A 63 7.04 -10.15 -19.21
CA VAL A 63 7.94 -11.20 -18.71
C VAL A 63 7.46 -12.58 -19.16
N THR A 64 6.16 -12.84 -19.11
CA THR A 64 5.58 -14.10 -19.63
C THR A 64 5.86 -14.29 -21.11
N LEU A 65 5.68 -13.25 -21.93
CA LEU A 65 6.02 -13.28 -23.36
C LEU A 65 7.51 -13.50 -23.59
N SER A 66 8.38 -12.89 -22.77
CA SER A 66 9.83 -13.09 -22.84
C SER A 66 10.20 -14.56 -22.57
N ILE A 67 9.59 -15.21 -21.56
CA ILE A 67 9.80 -16.63 -21.26
C ILE A 67 9.35 -17.52 -22.43
N MET A 68 8.19 -17.23 -23.03
CA MET A 68 7.69 -17.98 -24.18
C MET A 68 8.63 -17.93 -25.40
N HIS A 69 9.44 -16.87 -25.52
CA HIS A 69 10.44 -16.73 -26.58
C HIS A 69 11.84 -17.23 -26.16
N GLY A 70 11.97 -17.94 -25.03
CA GLY A 70 13.20 -18.61 -24.62
C GLY A 70 13.98 -17.95 -23.48
N THR A 71 13.42 -16.95 -22.79
CA THR A 71 14.00 -16.48 -21.51
C THR A 71 13.91 -17.59 -20.47
N GLY A 72 15.04 -18.19 -20.12
CA GLY A 72 15.00 -19.50 -19.45
C GLY A 72 16.15 -20.41 -19.85
N HIS A 73 16.59 -20.26 -21.10
CA HIS A 73 17.53 -21.14 -21.79
C HIS A 73 18.87 -20.43 -22.03
N HIS A 74 19.92 -21.22 -22.28
CA HIS A 74 21.20 -20.64 -22.69
C HIS A 74 21.08 -20.02 -24.09
N MET A 75 21.69 -18.85 -24.32
CA MET A 75 21.61 -18.16 -25.61
C MET A 75 21.98 -19.05 -26.80
N ARG A 76 22.90 -20.01 -26.61
CA ARG A 76 23.35 -20.97 -27.63
C ARG A 76 22.24 -21.93 -28.11
N ASP A 77 21.21 -22.14 -27.31
CA ASP A 77 20.13 -23.09 -27.59
C ASP A 77 18.91 -22.41 -28.27
N LEU A 78 18.91 -21.07 -28.37
CA LEU A 78 17.81 -20.31 -28.99
C LEU A 78 18.13 -19.96 -30.45
N SER A 79 17.09 -19.97 -31.29
CA SER A 79 17.13 -19.32 -32.61
C SER A 79 17.40 -17.82 -32.50
N HIS A 80 18.03 -17.23 -33.52
CA HIS A 80 18.32 -15.80 -33.56
C HIS A 80 17.05 -14.94 -33.37
N GLU A 81 15.93 -15.32 -34.00
CA GLU A 81 14.65 -14.60 -33.82
C GLU A 81 14.12 -14.68 -32.39
N GLN A 82 14.31 -15.82 -31.73
CA GLN A 82 13.90 -16.03 -30.34
C GLN A 82 14.75 -15.20 -29.38
N GLN A 83 16.05 -15.08 -29.63
CA GLN A 83 16.95 -14.22 -28.86
C GLN A 83 16.55 -12.74 -28.95
N ILE A 84 16.26 -12.25 -30.16
CA ILE A 84 15.82 -10.86 -30.37
C ILE A 84 14.50 -10.60 -29.65
N ALA A 85 13.52 -11.49 -29.81
CA ALA A 85 12.21 -11.34 -29.18
C ALA A 85 12.30 -11.39 -27.65
N SER A 86 13.09 -12.31 -27.08
CA SER A 86 13.23 -12.47 -25.63
C SER A 86 13.84 -11.23 -24.98
N VAL A 87 14.93 -10.70 -25.56
CA VAL A 87 15.58 -9.45 -25.12
C VAL A 87 14.66 -8.24 -25.28
N LYS A 88 13.92 -8.15 -26.39
CA LYS A 88 12.96 -7.07 -26.63
C LYS A 88 11.88 -7.01 -25.56
N TYR A 89 11.22 -8.14 -25.26
CA TYR A 89 10.18 -8.19 -24.22
C TYR A 89 10.75 -7.92 -22.82
N GLN A 90 11.99 -8.36 -22.56
CA GLN A 90 12.67 -8.10 -21.30
C GLN A 90 13.09 -6.63 -21.12
N LEU A 91 13.47 -5.96 -22.20
CA LEU A 91 13.78 -4.53 -22.17
C LEU A 91 12.51 -3.70 -21.92
N LEU A 92 11.40 -4.06 -22.57
CA LEU A 92 10.09 -3.44 -22.36
C LEU A 92 9.59 -3.67 -20.92
N SER A 93 9.74 -4.88 -20.37
CA SER A 93 9.28 -5.21 -19.03
C SER A 93 9.96 -4.35 -17.95
N GLN A 94 11.27 -4.10 -18.08
CA GLN A 94 12.04 -3.28 -17.16
C GLN A 94 11.47 -1.86 -16.97
N GLY A 95 11.04 -1.20 -18.05
CA GLY A 95 10.44 0.13 -17.94
C GLY A 95 9.14 0.13 -17.12
N PHE A 96 8.26 -0.85 -17.37
CA PHE A 96 7.01 -0.99 -16.62
C PHE A 96 7.24 -1.38 -15.16
N HIS A 97 8.27 -2.17 -14.87
CA HIS A 97 8.68 -2.45 -13.50
C HIS A 97 9.12 -1.18 -12.76
N VAL A 98 10.00 -0.37 -13.35
CA VAL A 98 10.47 0.89 -12.76
C VAL A 98 9.29 1.84 -12.50
N MET A 99 8.36 1.95 -13.45
CA MET A 99 7.14 2.76 -13.26
C MET A 99 6.28 2.23 -12.11
N SER A 100 6.03 0.92 -12.06
CA SER A 100 5.19 0.29 -11.05
C SER A 100 5.74 0.51 -9.64
N THR A 101 7.04 0.30 -9.44
CA THR A 101 7.70 0.53 -8.14
C THR A 101 7.65 2.01 -7.75
N ASN A 102 7.88 2.93 -8.69
CA ASN A 102 7.78 4.36 -8.44
C ASN A 102 6.36 4.77 -7.99
N TRP A 103 5.32 4.37 -8.72
CA TRP A 103 3.94 4.70 -8.37
C TRP A 103 3.50 4.07 -7.04
N GLY A 104 3.99 2.86 -6.74
CA GLY A 104 3.79 2.21 -5.45
C GLY A 104 4.38 3.03 -4.30
N LYS A 105 5.62 3.49 -4.42
CA LYS A 105 6.29 4.35 -3.43
C LYS A 105 5.61 5.70 -3.27
N VAL A 106 5.19 6.32 -4.38
CA VAL A 106 4.41 7.56 -4.38
C VAL A 106 3.09 7.38 -3.61
N SER A 107 2.38 6.27 -3.81
CA SER A 107 1.16 5.96 -3.07
C SER A 107 1.41 5.83 -1.56
N VAL A 108 2.45 5.09 -1.15
CA VAL A 108 2.86 4.95 0.27
C VAL A 108 3.16 6.32 0.88
N ALA A 109 3.95 7.14 0.17
CA ALA A 109 4.37 8.44 0.65
C ALA A 109 3.18 9.40 0.82
N LEU A 110 2.27 9.47 -0.16
CA LEU A 110 1.03 10.25 -0.07
C LEU A 110 0.17 9.82 1.11
N PHE A 111 0.09 8.51 1.32
CA PHE A 111 -0.64 7.95 2.43
C PHE A 111 -0.03 8.34 3.79
N LEU A 112 1.29 8.26 3.93
CA LEU A 112 2.02 8.69 5.14
C LEU A 112 1.81 10.18 5.42
N VAL A 113 1.96 11.03 4.40
CA VAL A 113 1.71 12.49 4.51
C VAL A 113 0.28 12.79 4.93
N ARG A 114 -0.69 12.02 4.44
CA ARG A 114 -2.11 12.20 4.76
C ARG A 114 -2.41 11.90 6.22
N ILE A 115 -1.75 10.90 6.81
CA ILE A 115 -1.92 10.57 8.23
C ILE A 115 -1.16 11.53 9.13
N ILE A 116 0.04 11.92 8.72
CA ILE A 116 0.98 12.72 9.51
C ILE A 116 0.77 14.22 9.15
N SER A 117 -0.47 14.67 9.07
CA SER A 117 -0.80 16.02 8.60
C SER A 117 -0.44 17.15 9.57
N GLY A 118 0.07 16.84 10.77
CA GLY A 118 0.32 17.79 11.84
C GLY A 118 1.52 18.73 11.65
N VAL A 119 2.52 18.37 10.83
CA VAL A 119 3.79 19.14 10.73
C VAL A 119 4.11 19.56 9.30
N LYS A 120 3.94 20.87 9.02
CA LYS A 120 4.04 21.44 7.66
C LYS A 120 5.42 21.29 7.01
N GLN A 121 6.51 21.31 7.79
CA GLN A 121 7.88 21.20 7.27
C GLN A 121 8.19 19.79 6.73
N HIS A 122 7.84 18.73 7.47
CA HIS A 122 8.04 17.35 7.02
C HIS A 122 7.22 17.02 5.75
N LYS A 123 6.04 17.62 5.61
CA LYS A 123 5.20 17.46 4.41
C LYS A 123 5.90 17.96 3.15
N ARG A 124 6.54 19.14 3.20
CA ARG A 124 7.29 19.69 2.05
C ARG A 124 8.47 18.79 1.66
N ALA A 125 9.22 18.30 2.66
CA ALA A 125 10.35 17.40 2.42
C ALA A 125 9.93 16.08 1.75
N MET A 126 8.82 15.47 2.18
CA MET A 126 8.30 14.26 1.54
C MET A 126 7.88 14.49 0.08
N TYR A 127 7.13 15.55 -0.22
CA TYR A 127 6.76 15.84 -1.61
C TYR A 127 7.98 16.09 -2.48
N ALA A 128 8.96 16.87 -1.98
CA ALA A 128 10.22 17.09 -2.70
C ALA A 128 10.95 15.76 -2.98
N GLY A 129 11.05 14.89 -1.98
CA GLY A 129 11.66 13.56 -2.13
C GLY A 129 10.93 12.67 -3.13
N MET A 130 9.59 12.67 -3.12
CA MET A 130 8.78 11.91 -4.09
C MET A 130 8.94 12.42 -5.52
N ILE A 131 8.96 13.74 -5.71
CA ILE A 131 9.16 14.37 -7.03
C ILE A 131 10.55 14.02 -7.54
N LEU A 132 11.59 14.17 -6.71
CA LEU A 132 12.96 13.82 -7.06
C LEU A 132 13.08 12.34 -7.44
N LEU A 133 12.52 11.44 -6.63
CA LEU A 133 12.52 10.00 -6.92
C LEU A 133 11.79 9.68 -8.23
N SER A 134 10.67 10.35 -8.49
CA SER A 134 9.92 10.16 -9.74
C SER A 134 10.71 10.65 -10.95
N ILE A 135 11.40 11.79 -10.85
CA ILE A 135 12.29 12.29 -11.91
C ILE A 135 13.41 11.29 -12.19
N ILE A 136 14.05 10.75 -11.15
CA ILE A 136 15.11 9.75 -11.30
C ILE A 136 14.57 8.49 -11.98
N ASN A 137 13.42 7.96 -11.58
CA ASN A 137 12.86 6.75 -12.18
C ASN A 137 12.35 6.97 -13.61
N ILE A 138 11.70 8.11 -13.90
CA ILE A 138 11.26 8.45 -15.26
C ILE A 138 12.47 8.65 -16.18
N GLY A 139 13.51 9.32 -15.69
CA GLY A 139 14.80 9.42 -16.37
C GLY A 139 15.38 8.03 -16.68
N GLY A 140 15.28 7.09 -15.74
CA GLY A 140 15.72 5.71 -15.94
C GLY A 140 14.95 4.97 -17.02
N VAL A 141 13.63 5.17 -17.10
CA VAL A 141 12.84 4.61 -18.20
C VAL A 141 13.28 5.20 -19.54
N TYR A 142 13.58 6.49 -19.59
CA TYR A 142 14.10 7.13 -20.80
C TYR A 142 15.49 6.59 -21.17
N THR A 143 16.40 6.38 -20.22
CA THR A 143 17.72 5.82 -20.52
C THR A 143 17.63 4.37 -21.00
N ILE A 144 16.71 3.55 -20.46
CA ILE A 144 16.48 2.18 -20.92
C ILE A 144 16.05 2.12 -22.40
N TYR A 145 15.13 2.98 -22.83
CA TYR A 145 14.65 2.99 -24.22
C TYR A 145 15.51 3.84 -25.16
N GLY A 146 16.22 4.83 -24.63
CA GLY A 146 17.05 5.78 -25.35
C GLY A 146 18.53 5.41 -25.43
N GLN A 147 18.95 4.27 -24.87
CA GLN A 147 20.36 3.85 -24.83
C GLN A 147 21.00 3.64 -26.22
N CYS A 148 20.21 3.42 -27.27
CA CYS A 148 20.70 3.17 -28.63
C CYS A 148 19.93 3.99 -29.68
N THR A 149 20.64 4.39 -30.73
CA THR A 149 20.09 5.04 -31.93
C THR A 149 20.39 4.18 -33.17
N PRO A 150 19.38 3.53 -33.78
CA PRO A 150 17.96 3.47 -33.41
C PRO A 150 17.68 2.58 -32.18
N THR A 151 16.58 2.83 -31.47
CA THR A 151 16.16 2.04 -30.28
C THR A 151 16.10 0.53 -30.54
N ALA A 152 15.79 0.14 -31.78
CA ALA A 152 15.77 -1.28 -32.18
C ALA A 152 17.10 -2.00 -32.00
N LYS A 153 18.22 -1.27 -32.05
CA LYS A 153 19.55 -1.83 -31.80
C LYS A 153 19.73 -2.34 -30.37
N ALA A 154 18.90 -1.90 -29.42
CA ALA A 154 18.99 -2.38 -28.03
C ALA A 154 18.58 -3.85 -27.87
N TRP A 155 17.81 -4.41 -28.80
CA TRP A 155 17.42 -5.82 -28.79
C TRP A 155 17.84 -6.60 -30.04
N ASP A 156 18.25 -5.90 -31.10
CA ASP A 156 18.75 -6.48 -32.34
C ASP A 156 20.13 -5.91 -32.67
N ASN A 157 21.18 -6.69 -32.38
CA ASN A 157 22.56 -6.26 -32.55
C ASN A 157 22.99 -6.17 -34.03
N ASP A 158 22.24 -6.77 -34.96
CA ASP A 158 22.57 -6.75 -36.39
C ASP A 158 22.25 -5.39 -37.04
N ILE A 159 21.45 -4.56 -36.36
CA ILE A 159 21.08 -3.23 -36.82
C ILE A 159 22.27 -2.27 -36.68
N LYS A 160 22.63 -1.60 -37.78
CA LYS A 160 23.62 -0.53 -37.78
C LYS A 160 23.12 0.66 -36.95
N GLY A 161 23.98 1.18 -36.09
CA GLY A 161 23.65 2.25 -35.15
C GLY A 161 24.70 2.39 -34.06
N THR A 162 24.54 3.39 -33.21
CA THR A 162 25.42 3.64 -32.06
C THR A 162 24.63 3.47 -30.76
N CYS A 163 25.29 2.93 -29.75
CA CYS A 163 24.75 2.81 -28.39
C CYS A 163 25.65 3.56 -27.44
N TRP A 164 25.09 3.95 -26.30
CA TRP A 164 25.85 4.56 -25.22
C TRP A 164 26.87 3.56 -24.66
N PRO A 165 28.01 4.04 -24.15
CA PRO A 165 28.99 3.17 -23.53
C PRO A 165 28.39 2.45 -22.32
N GLU A 166 28.71 1.16 -22.18
CA GLU A 166 28.21 0.28 -21.11
C GLU A 166 28.41 0.85 -19.70
N GLY A 167 29.50 1.60 -19.48
CA GLY A 167 29.79 2.27 -18.21
C GLY A 167 28.74 3.31 -17.84
N ALA A 168 28.28 4.12 -18.79
CA ALA A 168 27.31 5.18 -18.52
C ALA A 168 25.94 4.62 -18.09
N GLN A 169 25.51 3.54 -18.73
CA GLN A 169 24.25 2.85 -18.38
C GLN A 169 24.36 2.16 -17.02
N ARG A 170 25.50 1.51 -16.74
CA ARG A 170 25.76 0.87 -15.46
C ARG A 170 25.76 1.89 -14.32
N ASP A 171 26.48 3.00 -14.47
CA ASP A 171 26.57 4.06 -13.45
C ASP A 171 25.20 4.67 -13.14
N TYR A 172 24.40 4.90 -14.19
CA TYR A 172 23.03 5.37 -14.03
C TYR A 172 22.15 4.36 -13.27
N ALA A 173 22.24 3.08 -13.62
CA ALA A 173 21.48 2.02 -12.95
C ALA A 173 21.87 1.87 -11.47
N PHE A 174 23.16 2.00 -11.14
CA PHE A 174 23.63 2.05 -9.75
C PHE A 174 23.08 3.25 -9.00
N PHE A 175 23.10 4.43 -9.61
CA PHE A 175 22.54 5.64 -9.01
C PHE A 175 21.03 5.49 -8.76
N GLN A 176 20.27 5.04 -9.77
CA GLN A 176 18.83 4.82 -9.67
C GLN A 176 18.51 3.78 -8.59
N GLY A 177 19.22 2.66 -8.57
CA GLY A 177 19.03 1.61 -7.58
C GLY A 177 19.35 2.05 -6.15
N SER A 178 20.41 2.84 -5.97
CA SER A 178 20.77 3.43 -4.66
C SER A 178 19.72 4.42 -4.18
N ALA A 179 19.21 5.29 -5.07
CA ALA A 179 18.12 6.21 -4.76
C ALA A 179 16.82 5.47 -4.41
N SER A 180 16.54 4.37 -5.13
CA SER A 180 15.40 3.49 -4.84
C SER A 180 15.52 2.87 -3.45
N ALA A 181 16.66 2.25 -3.11
CA ALA A 181 16.88 1.66 -1.78
C ALA A 181 16.83 2.69 -0.65
N PHE A 182 17.42 3.88 -0.87
CA PHE A 182 17.35 4.99 0.08
C PHE A 182 15.90 5.43 0.32
N SER A 183 15.09 5.53 -0.75
CA SER A 183 13.68 5.89 -0.60
C SER A 183 12.88 4.87 0.21
N ASP A 184 13.16 3.57 0.08
CA ASP A 184 12.51 2.52 0.88
C ASP A 184 12.86 2.65 2.35
N LEU A 185 14.15 2.92 2.65
CA LEU A 185 14.59 3.18 4.01
C LEU A 185 13.91 4.41 4.60
N VAL A 186 13.85 5.52 3.86
CA VAL A 186 13.18 6.75 4.29
C VAL A 186 11.70 6.49 4.57
N LEU A 187 10.98 5.80 3.67
CA LEU A 187 9.56 5.49 3.85
C LEU A 187 9.29 4.54 5.02
N ALA A 188 10.17 3.58 5.28
CA ALA A 188 10.06 2.69 6.43
C ALA A 188 10.30 3.42 7.76
N VAL A 189 11.29 4.30 7.79
CA VAL A 189 11.77 4.96 9.01
C VAL A 189 10.96 6.22 9.34
N TYR A 190 10.39 6.90 8.34
CA TYR A 190 9.56 8.09 8.50
C TYR A 190 8.45 7.95 9.57
N PRO A 191 7.54 6.95 9.49
CA PRO A 191 6.49 6.79 10.49
C PRO A 191 7.04 6.47 11.89
N LEU A 192 8.21 5.81 12.01
CA LEU A 192 8.83 5.58 13.31
C LEU A 192 9.23 6.90 13.96
N PHE A 193 9.90 7.80 13.24
CA PHE A 193 10.37 9.07 13.81
C PHE A 193 9.24 9.98 14.22
N THR A 194 8.18 10.10 13.41
CA THR A 194 7.04 10.95 13.77
C THR A 194 6.27 10.42 14.98
N ILE A 195 6.18 9.10 15.16
CA ILE A 195 5.29 8.49 16.16
C ILE A 195 6.00 8.26 17.51
N LYS A 196 7.32 8.50 17.64
CA LYS A 196 8.06 8.21 18.90
C LYS A 196 7.46 8.88 20.14
N ASP A 197 6.86 10.05 19.98
CA ASP A 197 6.32 10.85 21.09
C ASP A 197 4.81 10.64 21.32
N LEU A 198 4.13 9.82 20.50
CA LEU A 198 2.68 9.65 20.58
C LEU A 198 2.32 8.27 21.15
N GLN A 199 1.59 8.24 22.27
CA GLN A 199 1.13 7.02 22.95
C GLN A 199 0.14 6.22 22.08
N MET A 200 0.67 5.43 21.16
CA MET A 200 -0.13 4.58 20.26
C MET A 200 -0.48 3.25 20.91
N ALA A 201 -1.69 2.76 20.60
CA ALA A 201 -2.11 1.41 20.93
C ALA A 201 -1.18 0.34 20.35
N THR A 202 -0.85 -0.69 21.14
CA THR A 202 0.08 -1.79 20.76
C THR A 202 -0.25 -2.44 19.41
N LYS A 203 -1.52 -2.46 19.01
CA LYS A 203 -1.99 -3.00 17.73
C LYS A 203 -1.48 -2.21 16.52
N VAL A 204 -1.37 -0.89 16.65
CA VAL A 204 -0.81 0.00 15.62
C VAL A 204 0.70 -0.21 15.53
N LYS A 205 1.36 -0.44 16.67
CA LYS A 205 2.79 -0.74 16.74
C LYS A 205 3.16 -2.03 15.97
N PHE A 206 2.32 -3.07 16.05
CA PHE A 206 2.50 -4.30 15.27
C PHE A 206 2.34 -4.07 13.75
N GLY A 207 1.32 -3.34 13.32
CA GLY A 207 1.11 -3.02 11.90
C GLY A 207 2.27 -2.21 11.32
N LEU A 208 2.77 -1.24 12.09
CA LEU A 208 3.94 -0.44 11.72
C LEU A 208 5.22 -1.29 11.62
N GLY A 209 5.43 -2.21 12.57
CA GLY A 209 6.55 -3.15 12.53
C GLY A 209 6.53 -4.08 11.30
N PHE A 210 5.34 -4.50 10.86
CA PHE A 210 5.20 -5.32 9.65
C PHE A 210 5.56 -4.54 8.38
N VAL A 211 5.08 -3.29 8.26
CA VAL A 211 5.45 -2.40 7.14
C VAL A 211 6.95 -2.13 7.12
N LEU A 212 7.55 -1.90 8.28
CA LEU A 212 9.00 -1.70 8.41
C LEU A 212 9.78 -2.93 7.92
N SER A 213 9.35 -4.12 8.34
CA SER A 213 9.99 -5.38 7.94
C SER A 213 9.95 -5.56 6.43
N LEU A 214 8.81 -5.28 5.80
CA LEU A 214 8.68 -5.33 4.34
C LEU A 214 9.54 -4.28 3.64
N GLY A 215 9.67 -3.09 4.21
CA GLY A 215 10.58 -2.05 3.70
C GLY A 215 12.04 -2.48 3.72
N ILE A 216 12.49 -3.15 4.78
CA ILE A 216 13.85 -3.71 4.86
C ILE A 216 14.04 -4.83 3.83
N ILE A 217 13.08 -5.73 3.69
CA ILE A 217 13.15 -6.81 2.68
C ILE A 217 13.19 -6.21 1.26
N ALA A 218 12.38 -5.19 0.98
CA ALA A 218 12.39 -4.48 -0.29
C ALA A 218 13.75 -3.79 -0.55
N MET A 219 14.35 -3.17 0.46
CA MET A 219 15.68 -2.58 0.37
C MET A 219 16.75 -3.64 0.03
N VAL A 220 16.72 -4.79 0.70
CA VAL A 220 17.65 -5.90 0.43
C VAL A 220 17.44 -6.43 -1.00
N ALA A 221 16.20 -6.60 -1.44
CA ALA A 221 15.88 -7.01 -2.81
C ALA A 221 16.41 -6.00 -3.85
N ALA A 222 16.26 -4.70 -3.58
CA ALA A 222 16.79 -3.64 -4.44
C ALA A 222 18.33 -3.69 -4.55
N ILE A 223 19.04 -3.95 -3.44
CA ILE A 223 20.50 -4.10 -3.42
C ILE A 223 20.94 -5.34 -4.20
N ILE A 224 20.27 -6.47 -3.99
CA ILE A 224 20.59 -7.71 -4.72
C ILE A 224 20.38 -7.50 -6.22
N LYS A 225 19.29 -6.84 -6.62
CA LYS A 225 19.02 -6.46 -8.01
C LYS A 225 20.15 -5.61 -8.59
N THR A 226 20.59 -4.56 -7.90
CA THR A 226 21.64 -3.66 -8.43
C THR A 226 22.96 -4.38 -8.62
N VAL A 227 23.33 -5.27 -7.70
CA VAL A 227 24.53 -6.11 -7.81
C VAL A 227 24.43 -7.07 -8.99
N HIS A 228 23.29 -7.75 -9.15
CA HIS A 228 23.08 -8.65 -10.29
C HIS A 228 23.08 -7.91 -11.63
N LEU A 229 22.48 -6.72 -11.69
CA LEU A 229 22.44 -5.91 -12.90
C LEU A 229 23.84 -5.50 -13.33
N ALA A 230 24.70 -5.14 -12.38
CA ALA A 230 26.10 -4.83 -12.64
C ALA A 230 26.91 -6.02 -13.14
N ALA A 231 26.60 -7.22 -12.63
CA ALA A 231 27.24 -8.46 -13.06
C ALA A 231 26.78 -8.91 -14.45
N LEU A 232 25.57 -8.54 -14.87
CA LEU A 232 25.01 -8.87 -16.19
C LEU A 232 25.80 -8.22 -17.33
N SER A 233 26.26 -6.97 -17.16
CA SER A 233 27.06 -6.27 -18.18
C SER A 233 28.40 -6.97 -18.50
N ALA A 234 28.88 -7.87 -17.65
CA ALA A 234 30.19 -8.50 -17.79
C ALA A 234 30.13 -9.92 -18.39
N LYS A 235 28.96 -10.45 -18.74
CA LYS A 235 28.79 -11.89 -19.05
C LYS A 235 28.23 -12.17 -20.43
N ALA A 236 28.67 -13.30 -21.01
CA ALA A 236 28.28 -13.76 -22.34
C ALA A 236 26.88 -14.39 -22.42
N ASP A 237 26.35 -14.95 -21.32
CA ASP A 237 25.04 -15.63 -21.28
C ASP A 237 23.96 -14.76 -20.62
N TYR A 238 23.55 -13.69 -21.33
CA TYR A 238 22.59 -12.71 -20.83
C TYR A 238 21.22 -13.34 -20.46
N THR A 239 20.67 -14.21 -21.32
CA THR A 239 19.35 -14.83 -21.14
C THR A 239 19.26 -15.72 -19.89
N TRP A 240 20.36 -16.38 -19.52
CA TRP A 240 20.41 -17.31 -18.38
C TRP A 240 20.46 -16.57 -17.04
N ASP A 241 21.33 -15.57 -16.92
CA ASP A 241 21.54 -14.85 -15.66
C ASP A 241 20.44 -13.81 -15.39
N THR A 242 19.77 -13.34 -16.46
CA THR A 242 18.62 -12.44 -16.36
C THR A 242 17.46 -13.04 -15.55
N LEU A 243 17.33 -14.36 -15.49
CA LEU A 243 16.26 -15.04 -14.74
C LEU A 243 16.33 -14.73 -13.24
N SER A 244 17.51 -14.85 -12.63
CA SER A 244 17.69 -14.57 -11.20
C SER A 244 17.34 -13.13 -10.89
N LEU A 245 17.81 -12.20 -11.74
CA LEU A 245 17.49 -10.78 -11.61
C LEU A 245 15.98 -10.53 -11.70
N THR A 246 15.30 -11.18 -12.64
CA THR A 246 13.86 -10.98 -12.87
C THR A 246 13.01 -11.48 -11.69
N ILE A 247 13.44 -12.54 -11.01
CA ILE A 247 12.78 -13.01 -9.78
C ILE A 247 12.86 -11.95 -8.68
N TRP A 248 14.03 -11.38 -8.43
CA TRP A 248 14.22 -10.33 -7.42
C TRP A 248 13.42 -9.05 -7.75
N VAL A 249 13.41 -8.67 -9.03
CA VAL A 249 12.60 -7.57 -9.58
C VAL A 249 11.11 -7.80 -9.31
N ALA A 250 10.59 -9.00 -9.60
CA ALA A 250 9.20 -9.34 -9.36
C ALA A 250 8.86 -9.27 -7.86
N VAL A 251 9.71 -9.87 -7.01
CA VAL A 251 9.51 -9.86 -5.55
C VAL A 251 9.51 -8.43 -5.00
N GLU A 252 10.49 -7.59 -5.36
CA GLU A 252 10.55 -6.18 -4.96
C GLU A 252 9.26 -5.44 -5.33
N GLN A 253 8.81 -5.60 -6.57
CA GLN A 253 7.61 -4.94 -7.09
C GLN A 253 6.35 -5.29 -6.30
N TYR A 254 6.12 -6.58 -6.06
CA TYR A 254 4.95 -7.04 -5.32
C TYR A 254 5.03 -6.68 -3.84
N LEU A 255 6.24 -6.73 -3.23
CA LEU A 255 6.45 -6.28 -1.86
C LEU A 255 6.09 -4.82 -1.67
N ILE A 256 6.48 -3.94 -2.61
CA ILE A 256 6.12 -2.51 -2.55
C ILE A 256 4.59 -2.32 -2.60
N ILE A 257 3.89 -3.03 -3.49
CA ILE A 257 2.42 -2.94 -3.59
C ILE A 257 1.74 -3.46 -2.32
N ILE A 258 2.19 -4.58 -1.77
CA ILE A 258 1.67 -5.15 -0.53
C ILE A 258 1.93 -4.18 0.64
N ALA A 259 3.17 -3.66 0.73
CA ALA A 259 3.58 -2.66 1.72
C ALA A 259 2.66 -1.43 1.71
N ALA A 260 2.34 -0.93 0.51
CA ALA A 260 1.43 0.18 0.32
C ALA A 260 0.01 -0.10 0.82
N CYS A 261 -0.44 -1.34 0.71
CA CYS A 261 -1.81 -1.73 1.05
C CYS A 261 -2.05 -1.90 2.55
N ILE A 262 -1.06 -2.39 3.31
CA ILE A 262 -1.20 -2.76 4.73
C ILE A 262 -1.81 -1.65 5.60
N PRO A 263 -1.34 -0.39 5.54
CA PRO A 263 -1.84 0.60 6.47
C PRO A 263 -3.34 0.89 6.33
N ALA A 264 -3.88 0.83 5.11
CA ALA A 264 -5.31 0.99 4.87
C ALA A 264 -6.13 -0.24 5.30
N LEU A 265 -5.51 -1.40 5.45
CA LEU A 265 -6.16 -2.62 5.92
C LEU A 265 -6.23 -2.73 7.45
N THR A 266 -5.41 -1.97 8.18
CA THR A 266 -5.43 -1.88 9.67
C THR A 266 -6.83 -1.85 10.32
N PRO A 267 -7.79 -1.00 9.87
CA PRO A 267 -9.15 -0.99 10.45
C PRO A 267 -9.89 -2.32 10.26
N LEU A 268 -9.72 -2.97 9.11
CA LEU A 268 -10.35 -4.25 8.81
C LEU A 268 -9.76 -5.38 9.65
N PHE A 269 -8.43 -5.42 9.81
CA PHE A 269 -7.77 -6.36 10.73
C PHE A 269 -8.31 -6.22 12.16
N ASN A 270 -8.51 -5.00 12.65
CA ASN A 270 -9.09 -4.77 13.97
C ASN A 270 -10.52 -5.30 14.09
N ILE A 271 -11.36 -5.16 13.05
CA ILE A 271 -12.74 -5.67 13.05
C ILE A 271 -12.74 -7.21 13.04
N ILE A 272 -11.90 -7.85 12.23
CA ILE A 272 -11.80 -9.31 12.13
C ILE A 272 -11.30 -9.89 13.46
N VAL A 273 -10.22 -9.35 14.01
CA VAL A 273 -9.65 -9.82 15.29
C VAL A 273 -10.69 -9.72 16.41
N ARG A 274 -11.46 -8.61 16.47
CA ARG A 274 -12.58 -8.47 17.43
C ARG A 274 -13.69 -9.51 17.22
N ARG A 275 -14.09 -9.79 15.98
CA ARG A 275 -15.11 -10.82 15.69
C ARG A 275 -14.65 -12.22 16.08
N VAL A 276 -13.39 -12.57 15.81
CA VAL A 276 -12.83 -13.90 16.14
C VAL A 276 -12.68 -14.07 17.66
N THR A 277 -12.19 -13.05 18.37
CA THR A 277 -12.09 -13.09 19.85
C THR A 277 -13.46 -13.09 20.54
N SER A 278 -14.45 -12.35 20.02
CA SER A 278 -15.83 -12.39 20.52
C SER A 278 -16.49 -13.77 20.33
N ARG A 279 -16.29 -14.42 19.17
CA ARG A 279 -16.77 -15.79 18.91
C ARG A 279 -16.13 -16.81 19.84
N ARG A 280 -14.83 -16.66 20.15
CA ARG A 280 -14.11 -17.54 21.07
C ARG A 280 -14.55 -17.38 22.53
N SER A 281 -14.98 -16.18 22.94
CA SER A 281 -15.54 -15.94 24.28
C SER A 281 -16.94 -16.57 24.45
N LYS A 282 -17.80 -16.49 23.42
CA LYS A 282 -19.14 -17.13 23.42
C LYS A 282 -19.10 -18.66 23.48
N SER A 283 -17.99 -19.30 23.11
CA SER A 283 -17.83 -20.75 23.17
C SER A 283 -17.42 -21.28 24.55
N LYS A 284 -17.12 -20.41 25.53
CA LYS A 284 -16.68 -20.80 26.89
C LYS A 284 -17.67 -20.41 28.01
N SER A 285 -18.82 -19.84 27.68
CA SER A 285 -19.88 -19.59 28.68
C SER A 285 -20.81 -20.79 28.76
N THR A 286 -20.47 -21.76 29.61
CA THR A 286 -21.44 -22.68 30.22
C THR A 286 -22.38 -21.84 31.11
N PRO A 287 -23.70 -22.00 31.04
CA PRO A 287 -24.61 -21.28 31.93
C PRO A 287 -24.58 -21.94 33.31
N ASN A 288 -23.84 -21.36 34.25
CA ASN A 288 -24.18 -21.55 35.66
C ASN A 288 -25.14 -20.43 36.05
N GLU A 289 -26.41 -20.79 36.18
CA GLU A 289 -27.37 -19.98 36.92
C GLU A 289 -26.92 -19.89 38.38
N LEU A 290 -26.78 -18.64 38.87
CA LEU A 290 -27.02 -18.17 40.24
C LEU A 290 -26.12 -16.94 40.51
N GLY A 291 -26.77 -15.81 40.78
CA GLY A 291 -26.12 -14.61 41.29
C GLY A 291 -26.28 -13.39 40.41
N ALA A 292 -27.45 -12.74 40.51
CA ALA A 292 -27.61 -11.37 40.05
C ALA A 292 -26.65 -10.47 40.84
N SER A 293 -25.56 -10.05 40.22
CA SER A 293 -24.72 -8.96 40.70
C SER A 293 -24.65 -7.90 39.62
N ASP A 294 -25.25 -6.76 39.95
CA ASP A 294 -25.36 -5.54 39.17
C ASP A 294 -23.97 -4.98 38.85
N ARG A 295 -23.35 -5.49 37.79
CA ARG A 295 -22.12 -4.92 37.24
C ARG A 295 -22.50 -3.78 36.31
N LYS A 296 -22.39 -2.56 36.84
CA LYS A 296 -22.33 -1.30 36.08
C LYS A 296 -21.62 -1.55 34.74
N LEU A 297 -22.39 -1.40 33.67
CA LEU A 297 -21.95 -1.50 32.29
C LEU A 297 -20.93 -0.39 32.05
N SER A 298 -19.64 -0.70 32.19
CA SER A 298 -18.58 0.22 31.79
C SER A 298 -18.70 0.43 30.28
N HIS A 299 -19.15 1.63 29.88
CA HIS A 299 -19.14 2.08 28.49
C HIS A 299 -17.78 1.74 27.86
N PRO A 300 -17.73 0.94 26.78
CA PRO A 300 -16.50 0.79 26.04
C PRO A 300 -16.19 2.13 25.36
N GLN A 301 -15.07 2.76 25.77
CA GLN A 301 -14.53 3.94 25.09
C GLN A 301 -14.48 3.68 23.57
N PRO A 302 -15.06 4.57 22.73
CA PRO A 302 -14.90 4.47 21.29
C PRO A 302 -13.43 4.66 20.97
N TYR A 303 -12.83 3.63 20.35
CA TYR A 303 -11.45 3.67 19.91
C TYR A 303 -11.32 4.72 18.80
N LEU A 304 -10.58 5.79 19.10
CA LEU A 304 -10.07 6.74 18.10
C LEU A 304 -9.43 5.94 16.96
N ALA A 305 -10.04 6.03 15.79
CA ALA A 305 -9.50 5.41 14.59
C ALA A 305 -8.19 6.13 14.23
N PHE A 306 -7.20 5.38 13.76
CA PHE A 306 -5.96 5.91 13.14
C PHE A 306 -6.21 6.90 11.97
N ALA A 307 -7.49 7.09 11.58
CA ALA A 307 -7.97 8.02 10.55
C ALA A 307 -8.61 9.32 11.11
N SER A 308 -8.65 9.54 12.43
CA SER A 308 -9.31 10.72 13.04
C SER A 308 -8.35 11.81 13.53
N VAL A 309 -7.06 11.76 13.17
CA VAL A 309 -6.16 12.91 13.40
C VAL A 309 -6.55 14.02 12.43
N GLY A 310 -7.44 14.92 12.87
CA GLY A 310 -7.79 16.16 12.18
C GLY A 310 -9.23 16.32 11.66
N ARG A 311 -10.20 15.50 12.08
CA ARG A 311 -11.63 15.74 11.76
C ARG A 311 -12.51 15.69 13.00
N GLU A 312 -13.39 16.70 13.10
CA GLU A 312 -14.50 16.78 14.04
C GLU A 312 -15.38 15.53 13.91
N TYR A 313 -15.69 14.91 15.06
CA TYR A 313 -16.47 13.68 15.16
C TYR A 313 -17.93 13.94 14.74
N VAL A 314 -18.41 13.27 13.69
CA VAL A 314 -19.85 13.11 13.47
C VAL A 314 -20.24 11.72 13.97
N GLU A 315 -20.93 11.69 15.10
CA GLU A 315 -21.51 10.51 15.71
C GLU A 315 -22.69 10.02 14.84
N TYR A 316 -22.65 8.76 14.39
CA TYR A 316 -23.81 8.13 13.76
C TYR A 316 -24.52 7.27 14.81
N PRO A 317 -25.76 7.60 15.22
CA PRO A 317 -26.53 6.72 16.07
C PRO A 317 -26.94 5.47 15.26
N MET A 318 -26.34 4.33 15.59
CA MET A 318 -26.84 3.03 15.15
C MET A 318 -28.02 2.65 16.04
N THR A 319 -29.23 3.03 15.64
CA THR A 319 -30.47 2.53 16.23
C THR A 319 -30.65 1.06 15.88
N TYR A 320 -30.44 0.18 16.86
CA TYR A 320 -30.88 -1.20 16.78
C TYR A 320 -32.40 -1.25 16.94
N VAL A 321 -33.12 -1.52 15.86
CA VAL A 321 -34.54 -1.91 15.92
C VAL A 321 -34.59 -3.38 16.35
N GLY A 322 -34.68 -3.60 17.67
CA GLY A 322 -35.04 -4.88 18.26
C GLY A 322 -36.55 -5.01 18.31
N SER A 323 -37.09 -5.94 17.54
CA SER A 323 -38.50 -6.34 17.55
C SER A 323 -38.80 -7.29 18.72
N ALA A 324 -40.07 -7.24 19.18
CA ALA A 324 -40.74 -8.07 20.20
C ALA A 324 -40.52 -7.64 21.66
N LYS A 325 -41.51 -7.62 22.57
CA LYS A 325 -42.85 -8.22 22.57
C LYS A 325 -43.71 -7.49 23.62
N ASP A 326 -44.99 -7.39 23.31
CA ASP A 326 -46.08 -6.91 24.15
C ASP A 326 -46.13 -7.63 25.51
N SER A 327 -46.13 -6.88 26.61
CA SER A 327 -46.69 -7.34 27.88
C SER A 327 -47.14 -6.15 28.74
N LYS A 328 -48.47 -6.02 28.84
CA LYS A 328 -49.18 -5.22 29.84
C LYS A 328 -48.66 -5.49 31.25
N ARG A 329 -48.27 -4.43 31.97
CA ARG A 329 -48.55 -4.30 33.42
C ARG A 329 -48.68 -2.82 33.80
N ARG A 330 -49.63 -2.61 34.71
CA ARG A 330 -50.32 -1.38 35.13
C ARG A 330 -49.81 -0.97 36.52
N SER A 331 -50.04 0.30 36.91
CA SER A 331 -49.84 0.95 38.24
C SER A 331 -48.53 1.72 38.36
N SER A 332 -48.45 2.93 38.91
CA SER A 332 -49.38 4.02 39.26
C SER A 332 -48.51 5.27 39.50
N ASP A 333 -49.06 6.44 39.20
CA ASP A 333 -48.95 7.71 39.93
C ASP A 333 -47.62 8.16 40.54
N SER A 334 -47.12 9.32 40.07
CA SER A 334 -46.91 10.51 40.91
C SER A 334 -46.26 11.64 40.09
N GLU A 335 -47.06 12.64 39.74
CA GLU A 335 -46.60 14.02 39.56
C GLU A 335 -46.26 14.61 40.95
N ALA A 336 -45.15 15.36 41.06
CA ALA A 336 -44.96 16.31 42.14
C ALA A 336 -44.07 17.49 41.71
N LEU A 337 -44.66 18.66 41.87
CA LEU A 337 -44.18 20.03 41.64
C LEU A 337 -43.23 20.53 42.75
N ILE A 338 -42.35 21.46 42.36
CA ILE A 338 -41.83 22.67 43.06
C ILE A 338 -41.13 22.51 44.43
N THR A 339 -39.87 22.94 44.52
CA THR A 339 -39.45 24.01 45.47
C THR A 339 -38.20 24.76 44.99
N THR A 340 -38.37 26.08 44.90
CA THR A 340 -37.35 27.12 44.86
C THR A 340 -36.74 27.33 46.25
N GLU A 341 -35.42 27.55 46.36
CA GLU A 341 -34.81 28.79 46.90
C GLU A 341 -33.26 28.71 47.04
N PRO A 342 -32.56 29.86 47.15
CA PRO A 342 -31.22 30.09 46.61
C PRO A 342 -30.12 30.20 47.69
N ASN A 343 -28.85 30.04 47.31
CA ASN A 343 -27.73 30.74 47.96
C ASN A 343 -26.47 30.77 47.04
N SER A 344 -25.94 31.99 46.91
CA SER A 344 -24.89 32.55 46.04
C SER A 344 -23.44 32.19 46.46
N PRO A 345 -22.31 32.70 45.86
CA PRO A 345 -22.01 33.25 44.52
C PRO A 345 -20.72 32.67 43.87
N THR A 346 -20.45 33.14 42.64
CA THR A 346 -19.14 33.37 41.96
C THR A 346 -18.83 32.50 40.74
N GLY A 347 -18.93 33.14 39.56
CA GLY A 347 -18.47 32.59 38.28
C GLY A 347 -19.17 33.25 37.10
N ILE A 348 -18.51 34.18 36.44
CA ILE A 348 -19.02 34.95 35.29
C ILE A 348 -19.32 34.00 34.12
N LEU A 349 -20.59 33.79 33.80
CA LEU A 349 -21.05 33.16 32.55
C LEU A 349 -21.24 34.26 31.50
N LYS A 350 -20.30 34.32 30.54
CA LYS A 350 -20.42 35.18 29.36
C LYS A 350 -21.32 34.51 28.33
N THR A 351 -22.62 34.76 28.41
CA THR A 351 -23.60 34.36 27.38
C THR A 351 -23.38 35.22 26.14
N THR A 352 -22.99 34.60 25.03
CA THR A 352 -23.00 35.25 23.71
C THR A 352 -24.33 34.88 23.06
N GLU A 353 -25.25 35.83 23.01
CA GLU A 353 -26.48 35.71 22.23
C GLU A 353 -26.14 35.74 20.74
N PHE A 354 -26.61 34.72 20.00
CA PHE A 354 -26.60 34.72 18.54
C PHE A 354 -28.01 35.05 18.06
N HIS A 355 -28.18 36.26 17.53
CA HIS A 355 -29.44 36.68 16.94
C HIS A 355 -29.51 36.18 15.50
N ILE A 356 -30.28 35.12 15.25
CA ILE A 356 -30.55 34.62 13.90
C ILE A 356 -31.81 35.33 13.39
N GLN A 357 -31.66 36.32 12.51
CA GLN A 357 -32.77 36.88 11.74
C GLN A 357 -33.19 35.85 10.68
N GLY A 358 -34.35 35.22 10.91
CA GLY A 358 -35.01 34.39 9.90
C GLY A 358 -35.64 35.25 8.81
N VAL A 359 -35.20 35.05 7.57
CA VAL A 359 -35.82 35.59 6.36
C VAL A 359 -37.14 34.86 6.12
N ALA A 360 -38.26 35.57 6.24
CA ALA A 360 -39.58 35.05 5.92
C ALA A 360 -39.73 34.85 4.40
N ARG A 361 -40.08 33.63 3.97
CA ARG A 361 -40.68 33.38 2.66
C ARG A 361 -42.16 33.77 2.73
N TYR A 362 -42.58 34.60 1.78
CA TYR A 362 -43.98 34.79 1.43
C TYR A 362 -44.45 33.63 0.54
N ASP A 363 -45.60 33.06 0.87
CA ASP A 363 -46.42 32.23 -0.02
C ASP A 363 -47.86 32.76 0.08
N GLY A 364 -48.54 32.94 -1.05
CA GLY A 364 -50.00 33.06 -1.12
C GLY A 364 -50.55 34.26 -1.89
N MET A 365 -50.58 34.16 -3.23
CA MET A 365 -51.81 34.04 -4.04
C MET A 365 -51.47 33.80 -5.51
#